data_AF-A0A9E4WUI6-F1
#
_entry.id   AF-A0A9E4WUI6-F1
#
_cell.length_a   1.000
_cell.length_b   1.000
_cell.length_c   1.000
_cell.angle_alpha   90.00
_cell.angle_beta   90.00
_cell.angle_gamma   90.00
#
_symmetry.space_group_name_H-M   'P 1'
#
loop_
_entity.id
_entity.type
_entity.pdbx_description
1 polymer ?
#
loop_
_entity_poly.entity_id
_entity_poly.type
_entity_poly.pdbx_seq_one_letter_code
_entity_poly.pdbx_strand_id
1 'polypeptide(L)' 'REHFEIRTHKRLIDILEPTSKTIDSLTRLNLPAGVDISIKL' A
#
# COMPACT_ATOMS: atom_id res chain seq x y z
N ARG A 1 15.83 30.34 -11.71
CA ARG A 1 14.71 30.04 -10.80
C ARG A 1 14.57 28.53 -10.80
N GLU A 2 14.60 27.91 -9.63
CA GLU A 2 14.54 26.45 -9.51
C GLU A 2 13.08 26.01 -9.34
N HIS A 3 12.72 24.92 -10.01
CA HIS A 3 11.41 24.30 -9.89
C HIS A 3 11.60 22.93 -9.27
N PHE A 4 10.88 22.68 -8.18
CA PHE A 4 10.83 21.38 -7.52
C PHE A 4 9.41 20.83 -7.61
N GLU A 5 9.29 19.51 -7.66
CA GLU A 5 8.02 18.81 -7.55
C GLU A 5 8.17 17.61 -6.63
N ILE A 6 7.06 17.24 -5.98
CA ILE A 6 6.96 16.01 -5.20
C ILE A 6 5.94 15.13 -5.92
N ARG A 7 6.37 13.94 -6.37
CA ARG A 7 5.51 12.99 -7.08
C ARG A 7 5.11 11.83 -6.16
N THR A 8 3.82 11.71 -5.89
CA THR A 8 3.26 10.59 -5.12
C THR A 8 2.62 9.59 -6.07
N HIS A 9 3.03 8.32 -5.99
CA HIS A 9 2.47 7.24 -6.79
C HIS A 9 1.46 6.45 -5.96
N LYS A 10 0.20 6.45 -6.38
CA LYS A 10 -0.87 5.69 -5.73
C LYS A 10 -1.13 4.41 -6.51
N ARG A 11 -1.19 3.27 -5.82
CA ARG A 11 -1.58 1.97 -6.37
C ARG A 11 -2.85 1.52 -5.69
N LEU A 12 -3.81 1.03 -6.47
CA LEU A 12 -5.02 0.40 -5.96
C LEU A 12 -4.92 -1.09 -6.23
N ILE A 13 -5.11 -1.89 -5.20
CA ILE A 13 -5.16 -3.35 -5.28
C ILE A 13 -6.51 -3.76 -4.71
N ASP A 14 -7.27 -4.51 -5.48
CA ASP A 14 -8.57 -5.05 -5.08
C ASP A 14 -8.46 -6.55 -4.85
N ILE A 15 -9.04 -7.04 -3.75
CA ILE A 15 -8.99 -8.45 -3.34
C ILE A 15 -10.43 -8.95 -3.28
N LEU A 16 -10.80 -9.73 -4.29
CA LEU A 16 -12.18 -10.23 -4.47
C LEU A 16 -12.63 -11.18 -3.34
N GLU A 17 -11.71 -11.98 -2.81
CA GLU A 17 -12.00 -12.96 -1.76
C GLU A 17 -10.97 -12.84 -0.61
N PRO A 18 -11.19 -11.91 0.33
CA PRO A 18 -10.28 -11.75 1.46
C PRO A 18 -10.48 -12.90 2.46
N THR A 19 -9.57 -13.88 2.41
CA THR A 19 -9.51 -14.90 3.47
C THR A 19 -8.76 -14.35 4.70
N SER A 20 -9.06 -14.87 5.89
CA SER A 20 -8.35 -14.49 7.13
C SER A 20 -6.83 -14.66 7.00
N LYS A 21 -6.38 -15.73 6.31
CA LYS A 21 -4.96 -15.96 6.00
C LYS A 21 -4.36 -14.85 5.13
N THR A 22 -5.12 -14.32 4.18
CA THR A 22 -4.68 -13.24 3.29
C THR A 22 -4.46 -11.94 4.06
N ILE A 23 -5.38 -11.57 4.95
CA ILE A 23 -5.27 -10.36 5.79
C ILE A 23 -4.02 -10.44 6.67
N ASP A 24 -3.81 -11.58 7.30
CA ASP A 24 -2.65 -11.92 8.11
C ASP A 24 -1.32 -11.84 7.34
N SER A 25 -1.32 -12.25 6.08
CA SER A 25 -0.14 -12.13 5.21
C SER A 25 0.12 -10.69 4.79
N LEU A 26 -0.92 -9.86 4.59
CA LEU A 26 -0.79 -8.44 4.25
C LEU A 26 -0.26 -7.60 5.40
N THR A 27 -0.63 -7.91 6.64
CA THR A 27 -0.13 -7.21 7.83
C THR A 27 1.31 -7.58 8.19
N ARG A 28 1.75 -8.80 7.85
CA ARG A 28 3.13 -9.28 8.06
C ARG A 28 4.07 -9.00 6.89
N LEU A 29 3.59 -8.38 5.81
CA LEU A 29 4.42 -8.05 4.65
C LEU A 29 5.43 -6.96 5.06
N ASN A 30 6.72 -7.24 4.87
CA ASN A 30 7.78 -6.26 5.09
C ASN A 30 7.77 -5.25 3.95
N LEU A 31 7.15 -4.11 4.21
CA LEU A 31 7.09 -3.00 3.27
C LEU A 31 8.33 -2.11 3.42
N PRO A 32 8.86 -1.56 2.32
CA PRO A 32 9.93 -0.57 2.40
C PRO A 32 9.49 0.66 3.21
N ALA A 33 10.42 1.28 3.94
CA ALA A 33 10.18 2.39 4.88
C ALA A 33 9.68 3.72 4.26
N GLY A 34 9.14 3.71 3.04
CA GLY A 34 8.58 4.87 2.34
C GLY A 34 7.24 4.59 1.65
N VAL A 35 6.61 3.46 1.95
CA VAL A 35 5.31 3.07 1.38
C VAL A 35 4.26 3.10 2.48
N ASP A 36 3.24 3.92 2.30
CA ASP A 36 2.05 3.93 3.15
C ASP A 36 0.99 2.97 2.60
N ILE A 37 0.37 2.17 3.47
CA ILE A 37 -0.71 1.25 3.11
C ILE A 37 -1.94 1.55 3.97
N SER A 38 -3.08 1.70 3.30
CA SER A 38 -4.39 1.78 3.92
C SER A 38 -5.24 0.59 3.47
N ILE A 39 -5.72 -0.21 4.43
CA ILE A 39 -6.65 -1.32 4.18
C ILE A 39 -8.05 -0.81 4.51
N LYS A 40 -9.00 -0.96 3.58
CA LYS A 40 -10.43 -0.72 3.79
C LYS A 40 -11.15 -2.06 3.66
N LEU A 41 -11.97 -2.39 4.66
CA LEU A 41 -12.86 -3.56 4.69
C LEU A 41 -14.26 -3.16 4.22
#